data_AF-A0A956FEH9-F1
#
_entry.id   AF-A0A956FEH9-F1
#
_cell.length_a   1.000
_cell.length_b   1.000
_cell.length_c   1.000
_cell.angle_alpha   90.00
_cell.angle_beta   90.00
_cell.angle_gamma   90.00
#
_symmetry.space_group_name_H-M   'P 1'
#
loop_
_entity.id
_entity.type
_entity.pdbx_description
1 polymer ?
#
loop_
_entity_poly.entity_id
_entity_poly.type
_entity_poly.pdbx_seq_one_letter_code
_entity_poly.pdbx_strand_id
1 'polypeptide(L)'
;MELLVYARNVREGHLAGSPIRREAGAVVGEPSAMVGSGGRARSFVEIRLPMAAFDPCTEIQLLIAKAFAAWGHPGGGRVLRFRSARGSVAMMLEPGFERARDLCRALDPVLPRARLLLERAMPRPSMPRPMRARPGVPRLVAPDAERVVPLEVLGRPTGSRLAVPRLDG
;
A
#
# COMPACT_ATOMS: atom_id res chain seq x y z
N MET A 1 -5.81 -1.60 -13.72
CA MET A 1 -6.97 -1.75 -12.81
C MET A 1 -6.59 -1.15 -11.47
N GLU A 2 -7.45 -0.30 -10.92
CA GLU A 2 -7.20 0.43 -9.67
C GLU A 2 -8.38 0.27 -8.70
N LEU A 3 -8.11 0.37 -7.40
CA LEU A 3 -9.12 0.61 -6.39
C LEU A 3 -9.32 2.13 -6.27
N LEU A 4 -10.56 2.58 -6.42
CA LEU A 4 -11.00 3.94 -6.11
C LEU A 4 -11.82 3.93 -4.82
N VAL A 5 -11.38 4.71 -3.83
CA VAL A 5 -12.14 5.03 -2.62
C VAL A 5 -12.54 6.50 -2.70
N TYR A 6 -13.83 6.79 -2.48
CA TYR A 6 -14.33 8.14 -2.58
C TYR A 6 -15.33 8.50 -1.48
N ALA A 7 -15.38 9.79 -1.15
CA ALA A 7 -16.46 10.40 -0.41
C ALA A 7 -16.73 11.80 -1.00
N ARG A 8 -17.99 12.17 -1.18
CA ARG A 8 -18.38 13.43 -1.80
C ARG A 8 -19.69 13.98 -1.25
N ASN A 9 -19.76 15.29 -1.15
CA ASN A 9 -20.96 16.06 -0.88
C ASN A 9 -21.34 16.79 -2.17
N VAL A 10 -22.46 16.40 -2.78
CA VAL A 10 -22.94 16.94 -4.05
C VAL A 10 -24.20 17.75 -3.79
N ARG A 11 -24.26 18.96 -4.36
CA ARG A 11 -25.50 19.75 -4.36
C ARG A 11 -26.35 19.35 -5.57
N GLU A 12 -27.59 18.94 -5.31
CA GLU A 12 -28.55 18.60 -6.37
C GLU A 12 -29.20 19.88 -6.92
N GLY A 13 -28.69 20.38 -8.04
CA GLY A 13 -29.21 21.57 -8.72
C GLY A 13 -28.46 22.88 -8.44
N HIS A 14 -28.95 23.97 -9.05
CA HIS A 14 -28.27 25.27 -9.10
C HIS A 14 -28.74 26.27 -8.03
N LEU A 15 -29.83 25.98 -7.31
CA LEU A 15 -30.44 26.92 -6.36
C LEU A 15 -29.69 26.96 -5.02
N ALA A 16 -29.67 28.15 -4.41
CA ALA A 16 -29.21 28.33 -3.04
C ALA A 16 -30.24 27.72 -2.09
N GLY A 17 -29.93 26.55 -1.53
CA GLY A 17 -30.84 25.81 -0.64
C GLY A 17 -31.11 24.36 -1.06
N SER A 18 -30.68 23.97 -2.27
CA SER A 18 -30.76 22.58 -2.73
C SER A 18 -30.15 21.59 -1.73
N PRO A 19 -30.78 20.40 -1.55
CA PRO A 19 -30.29 19.38 -0.65
C PRO A 19 -28.87 18.95 -1.01
N ILE A 20 -28.08 18.66 0.02
CA ILE A 20 -26.73 18.12 -0.12
C ILE A 20 -26.85 16.60 0.00
N ARG A 21 -26.56 15.90 -1.09
CA ARG A 21 -26.43 14.45 -1.10
C ARG A 21 -25.01 14.06 -0.71
N ARG A 22 -24.90 13.11 0.21
CA ARG A 22 -23.62 12.53 0.64
C ARG A 22 -23.48 11.16 0.02
N GLU A 23 -22.34 10.92 -0.61
CA GLU A 23 -22.03 9.62 -1.21
C GLU A 23 -20.63 9.21 -0.82
N ALA A 24 -20.48 7.96 -0.39
CA ALA A 24 -19.18 7.39 -0.09
C ALA A 24 -19.16 5.94 -0.53
N GLY A 25 -18.01 5.48 -1.02
CA GLY A 25 -17.92 4.13 -1.57
C GLY A 25 -16.53 3.77 -2.05
N ALA A 26 -16.43 2.52 -2.48
CA ALA A 26 -15.24 1.98 -3.09
C ALA A 26 -15.63 1.18 -4.34
N VAL A 27 -14.81 1.27 -5.39
CA VAL A 27 -14.99 0.54 -6.66
C VAL A 27 -13.64 0.07 -7.19
N VAL A 28 -13.64 -1.03 -7.94
CA VAL A 28 -12.45 -1.53 -8.64
C VAL A 28 -12.73 -1.50 -10.14
N GLY A 29 -11.79 -1.01 -10.94
CA GLY A 29 -11.97 -1.00 -12.39
C GLY A 29 -11.08 -0.01 -13.12
N GLU A 30 -11.55 0.38 -14.31
CA GLU A 30 -11.00 1.47 -15.11
C GLU A 30 -11.23 2.82 -14.41
N PRO A 31 -10.28 3.76 -14.50
CA PRO A 31 -10.36 5.05 -13.82
C PRO A 31 -11.42 5.94 -14.46
N SER A 32 -12.65 5.90 -13.95
CA SER A 32 -13.65 6.92 -14.27
C SER A 32 -13.60 8.03 -13.23
N ALA A 33 -13.42 9.28 -13.68
CA ALA A 33 -13.53 10.43 -12.78
C ALA A 33 -14.98 10.53 -12.31
N MET A 34 -15.23 10.29 -11.02
CA MET A 34 -16.59 10.38 -10.46
C MET A 34 -17.06 11.84 -10.42
N VAL A 35 -16.14 12.82 -10.46
CA VAL A 35 -16.43 14.25 -10.68
C VAL A 35 -16.84 14.50 -12.15
N GLY A 36 -18.01 14.01 -12.56
CA GLY A 36 -18.52 14.21 -13.93
C GLY A 36 -20.04 14.10 -14.10
N SER A 37 -20.78 13.67 -13.08
CA SER A 37 -22.21 13.32 -13.20
C SER A 37 -23.17 14.49 -12.87
N GLY A 38 -22.94 15.68 -13.45
CA GLY A 38 -23.93 16.77 -13.50
C GLY A 38 -24.19 17.59 -12.23
N GLY A 39 -23.65 17.20 -11.06
CA GLY A 39 -23.77 17.95 -9.81
C GLY A 39 -22.53 18.80 -9.49
N ARG A 40 -22.72 19.96 -8.85
CA ARG A 40 -21.60 20.78 -8.35
C ARG A 40 -21.13 20.22 -7.00
N ALA A 41 -19.97 19.57 -7.00
CA ALA A 41 -19.34 19.07 -5.78
C ALA A 41 -19.04 20.23 -4.82
N ARG A 42 -19.47 20.09 -3.56
CA ARG A 42 -19.20 21.03 -2.46
C ARG A 42 -17.90 20.68 -1.75
N SER A 43 -17.69 19.38 -1.55
CA SER A 43 -16.47 18.79 -1.04
C SER A 43 -16.36 17.36 -1.56
N PHE A 44 -15.15 16.88 -1.76
CA PHE A 44 -14.88 15.51 -2.17
C PHE A 44 -13.47 15.06 -1.76
N VAL A 45 -13.31 13.75 -1.69
CA VAL A 45 -12.02 13.06 -1.68
C VAL A 45 -12.12 11.84 -2.60
N GLU A 46 -11.11 11.65 -3.43
CA GLU A 46 -10.93 10.50 -4.30
C GLU A 46 -9.52 9.96 -4.08
N ILE A 47 -9.40 8.71 -3.67
CA ILE A 47 -8.13 8.02 -3.42
C ILE A 47 -8.04 6.84 -4.37
N ARG A 48 -6.95 6.80 -5.12
CA ARG A 48 -6.68 5.74 -6.08
C ARG A 48 -5.47 4.96 -5.61
N LEU A 49 -5.66 3.65 -5.50
CA LEU A 49 -4.63 2.70 -5.14
C LEU A 49 -4.43 1.68 -6.27
N PRO A 50 -3.19 1.28 -6.56
CA PRO A 50 -2.95 0.13 -7.43
C PRO A 50 -3.54 -1.13 -6.79
N MET A 51 -4.03 -2.06 -7.62
CA MET A 51 -4.54 -3.37 -7.16
C MET A 51 -3.53 -4.17 -6.33
N ALA A 52 -2.23 -3.94 -6.52
CA ALA A 52 -1.16 -4.57 -5.76
C ALA A 52 -1.00 -4.04 -4.32
N ALA A 53 -1.83 -3.08 -3.89
CA ALA A 53 -1.79 -2.57 -2.52
C ALA A 53 -2.14 -3.69 -1.51
N PHE A 54 -1.18 -4.03 -0.65
CA PHE A 54 -1.31 -5.13 0.30
C PHE A 54 -2.29 -4.81 1.44
N ASP A 55 -2.25 -3.57 1.95
CA ASP A 55 -3.18 -3.06 2.96
C ASP A 55 -3.74 -1.69 2.52
N PRO A 56 -4.96 -1.64 1.96
CA PRO A 56 -5.54 -0.39 1.49
C PRO A 56 -5.76 0.62 2.61
N CYS A 57 -6.04 0.16 3.83
CA CYS A 57 -6.30 1.06 4.96
C CYS A 57 -5.04 1.86 5.30
N THR A 58 -3.91 1.16 5.47
CA THR A 58 -2.61 1.80 5.73
C THR A 58 -2.17 2.68 4.56
N GLU A 59 -2.31 2.21 3.32
CA GLU A 59 -1.93 2.99 2.14
C GLU A 59 -2.76 4.27 1.98
N ILE A 60 -4.07 4.22 2.25
CA ILE A 60 -4.96 5.39 2.30
C ILE A 60 -4.49 6.38 3.36
N GLN A 61 -4.26 5.92 4.59
CA GLN A 61 -3.82 6.78 5.69
C GLN A 61 -2.48 7.45 5.37
N LEU A 62 -1.53 6.71 4.79
CA LEU A 62 -0.22 7.24 4.39
C LEU A 62 -0.33 8.26 3.24
N LEU A 63 -1.17 8.00 2.24
CA LEU A 63 -1.41 8.95 1.16
C LEU A 63 -2.02 10.26 1.68
N ILE A 64 -3.01 10.16 2.56
CA ILE A 64 -3.62 11.34 3.20
C ILE A 64 -2.58 12.09 4.02
N ALA A 65 -1.83 11.41 4.89
CA ALA A 65 -0.80 12.04 5.71
C ALA A 65 0.24 12.77 4.85
N LYS A 66 0.71 12.14 3.76
CA LYS A 66 1.67 12.77 2.82
C LYS A 66 1.07 13.97 2.09
N ALA A 67 -0.19 13.89 1.68
CA ALA A 67 -0.88 15.00 1.03
C ALA A 67 -1.00 16.22 1.96
N PHE A 68 -1.41 16.00 3.22
CA PHE A 68 -1.45 17.06 4.24
C PHE A 68 -0.06 17.61 4.57
N ALA A 69 0.97 16.75 4.62
CA ALA A 69 2.34 17.21 4.84
C ALA A 69 2.88 18.06 3.67
N ALA A 70 2.50 17.72 2.43
CA ALA A 70 2.94 18.43 1.23
C ALA A 70 2.28 19.80 1.04
N TRP A 71 1.02 19.97 1.48
CA TRP A 71 0.24 21.19 1.24
C TRP A 71 -0.07 22.00 2.49
N GLY A 72 0.12 21.45 3.67
CA GLY A 72 -0.47 21.98 4.89
C GLY A 72 -1.98 21.77 4.90
N HIS A 73 -2.71 22.69 5.53
CA HIS A 73 -4.17 22.56 5.65
C HIS A 73 -4.85 22.78 4.28
N PRO A 74 -5.77 21.89 3.87
CA PRO A 74 -6.60 22.09 2.67
C PRO A 74 -7.69 23.13 2.93
N GLY A 75 -7.31 24.37 3.22
CA GLY A 75 -8.25 25.48 3.43
C GLY A 75 -8.79 26.04 2.12
N GLY A 76 -10.08 26.38 2.09
CA GLY A 76 -10.61 27.37 1.14
C GLY A 76 -11.16 26.82 -0.18
N GLY A 77 -11.69 25.59 -0.22
CA GLY A 77 -12.40 25.09 -1.42
C GLY A 77 -11.51 24.90 -2.65
N ARG A 78 -10.20 24.80 -2.46
CA ARG A 78 -9.25 24.49 -3.52
C ARG A 78 -9.19 22.98 -3.73
N VAL A 79 -9.06 22.57 -5.00
CA VAL A 79 -8.80 21.18 -5.34
C VAL A 79 -7.31 20.92 -5.21
N LEU A 80 -6.94 19.95 -4.38
CA LEU A 80 -5.58 19.49 -4.20
C LEU A 80 -5.42 18.10 -4.82
N ARG A 81 -4.29 17.86 -5.49
CA ARG A 81 -3.99 16.59 -6.19
C ARG A 81 -2.57 16.08 -5.91
N PHE A 82 -2.46 15.02 -5.12
CA PHE A 82 -1.19 14.46 -4.67
C PHE A 82 -1.02 13.10 -5.31
N ARG A 83 0.19 12.83 -5.81
CA ARG A 83 0.53 11.55 -6.44
C ARG A 83 1.82 11.04 -5.84
N SER A 84 1.86 9.74 -5.61
CA SER A 84 3.06 9.00 -5.21
C SER A 84 3.17 7.72 -6.02
N ALA A 85 4.27 6.98 -5.85
CA ALA A 85 4.43 5.65 -6.44
C ALA A 85 3.35 4.64 -5.98
N ARG A 86 2.72 4.88 -4.81
CA ARG A 86 1.73 3.96 -4.21
C ARG A 86 0.28 4.34 -4.48
N GLY A 87 0.04 5.42 -5.22
CA GLY A 87 -1.32 5.88 -5.51
C GLY A 87 -1.44 7.39 -5.58
N SER A 88 -2.67 7.87 -5.67
CA SER A 88 -2.97 9.30 -5.75
C SER A 88 -4.19 9.66 -4.92
N VAL A 89 -4.22 10.89 -4.42
CA VAL A 89 -5.40 11.47 -3.78
C VAL A 89 -5.73 12.81 -4.42
N ALA A 90 -7.00 13.01 -4.75
CA ALA A 90 -7.58 14.29 -5.14
C ALA A 90 -8.63 14.68 -4.11
N MET A 91 -8.58 15.90 -3.58
CA MET A 91 -9.51 16.33 -2.55
C MET A 91 -9.83 17.82 -2.64
N MET A 92 -11.07 18.16 -2.27
CA MET A 92 -11.53 19.52 -1.97
C MET A 92 -12.34 19.40 -0.69
N LEU A 93 -11.82 19.89 0.43
CA LEU A 93 -12.44 19.65 1.74
C LEU A 93 -13.24 20.86 2.21
N GLU A 94 -14.29 20.57 2.97
CA GLU A 94 -15.04 21.58 3.72
C GLU A 94 -14.30 21.94 5.03
N PRO A 95 -14.62 23.10 5.65
CA PRO A 95 -14.11 23.43 6.98
C PRO A 95 -14.38 22.30 7.99
N GLY A 96 -13.47 22.08 8.94
CA GLY A 96 -13.54 20.97 9.91
C GLY A 96 -12.71 19.73 9.53
N PHE A 97 -12.10 19.69 8.35
CA PHE A 97 -11.12 18.68 7.94
C PHE A 97 -9.69 19.25 7.92
N GLU A 98 -9.27 19.87 9.03
CA GLU A 98 -7.96 20.52 9.09
C GLU A 98 -6.79 19.53 9.28
N ARG A 99 -7.07 18.31 9.78
CA ARG A 99 -6.03 17.32 10.06
C ARG A 99 -6.30 16.03 9.27
N ALA A 100 -5.21 15.36 8.89
CA ALA A 100 -5.25 14.06 8.21
C ALA A 100 -6.17 13.05 8.92
N ARG A 101 -6.11 12.99 10.25
CA ARG A 101 -6.93 12.08 11.07
C ARG A 101 -8.44 12.32 10.95
N ASP A 102 -8.87 13.55 10.71
CA ASP A 102 -10.29 13.88 10.61
C ASP A 102 -10.84 13.32 9.30
N LEU A 103 -10.05 13.41 8.22
CA LEU A 103 -10.37 12.78 6.94
C LEU A 103 -10.32 11.26 7.02
N CYS A 104 -9.33 10.68 7.71
CA CYS A 104 -9.28 9.23 7.91
C CYS A 104 -10.53 8.72 8.63
N ARG A 105 -10.96 9.37 9.72
CA ARG A 105 -12.19 9.02 10.46
C ARG A 105 -13.44 9.07 9.59
N ALA A 106 -13.54 10.04 8.68
CA ALA A 106 -14.67 10.11 7.76
C ALA A 106 -14.67 8.97 6.72
N LEU A 107 -13.51 8.39 6.42
CA LEU A 107 -13.37 7.28 5.48
C LEU A 107 -13.48 5.91 6.15
N ASP A 108 -13.32 5.80 7.47
CA ASP A 108 -13.40 4.54 8.22
C ASP A 108 -14.59 3.64 7.82
N PRO A 109 -15.83 4.16 7.61
CA PRO A 109 -16.95 3.32 7.19
C PRO A 109 -16.79 2.66 5.82
N VAL A 110 -15.94 3.21 4.95
CA VAL A 110 -15.73 2.73 3.57
C VAL A 110 -14.56 1.74 3.49
N LEU A 111 -13.60 1.83 4.41
CA LEU A 111 -12.36 1.04 4.37
C LEU A 111 -12.59 -0.48 4.38
N PRO A 112 -13.52 -1.06 5.19
CA PRO A 112 -13.79 -2.50 5.13
C PRO A 112 -14.27 -2.97 3.76
N ARG A 113 -15.10 -2.17 3.08
CA ARG A 113 -15.59 -2.48 1.74
C ARG A 113 -14.47 -2.39 0.70
N ALA A 114 -13.60 -1.38 0.81
CA ALA A 114 -12.44 -1.23 -0.07
C ALA A 114 -11.52 -2.45 0.01
N ARG A 115 -11.25 -2.93 1.22
CA ARG A 115 -10.49 -4.16 1.47
C ARG A 115 -11.12 -5.39 0.82
N LEU A 116 -12.42 -5.62 1.05
CA LEU A 116 -13.14 -6.75 0.45
C LEU A 116 -13.11 -6.72 -1.09
N LEU A 117 -13.18 -5.54 -1.70
CA LEU A 117 -13.12 -5.41 -3.15
C LEU A 117 -11.73 -5.74 -3.70
N LEU A 118 -10.66 -5.29 -3.04
CA LEU A 118 -9.30 -5.68 -3.42
C LEU A 118 -9.07 -7.19 -3.27
N GLU A 119 -9.48 -7.77 -2.14
CA GLU A 119 -9.36 -9.22 -1.88
C GLU A 119 -10.09 -10.07 -2.92
N ARG A 120 -11.23 -9.58 -3.44
CA ARG A 120 -11.99 -10.26 -4.50
C ARG A 120 -11.41 -10.09 -5.89
N ALA A 121 -10.80 -8.93 -6.17
CA ALA A 121 -10.23 -8.63 -7.48
C ALA A 121 -8.78 -9.12 -7.65
N MET A 122 -8.08 -9.41 -6.55
CA MET A 122 -6.78 -10.07 -6.58
C MET A 122 -6.95 -11.55 -6.97
N PRO A 123 -6.29 -12.03 -8.03
CA PRO A 123 -6.27 -13.46 -8.31
C PRO A 123 -5.65 -14.16 -7.11
N ARG A 124 -6.36 -15.15 -6.53
CA ARG A 124 -5.79 -15.97 -5.47
C ARG A 124 -4.44 -16.50 -5.97
N PRO A 125 -3.34 -16.39 -5.20
CA PRO A 125 -2.12 -17.06 -5.57
C PRO A 125 -2.50 -18.54 -5.77
N SER A 126 -2.35 -19.03 -7.00
CA SER A 126 -2.53 -20.44 -7.28
C SER A 126 -1.60 -21.16 -6.32
N MET A 127 -2.16 -21.94 -5.39
CA MET A 127 -1.34 -22.85 -4.60
C MET A 127 -0.42 -23.58 -5.59
N PRO A 128 0.91 -23.63 -5.35
CA PRO A 128 1.74 -24.50 -6.14
C PRO A 128 1.10 -25.88 -6.02
N ARG A 129 0.60 -26.42 -7.15
CA ARG A 129 0.03 -27.76 -7.17
C ARG A 129 1.06 -28.65 -6.48
N PRO A 130 0.69 -29.44 -5.46
CA PRO A 130 1.62 -30.37 -4.87
C PRO A 130 2.17 -31.20 -6.03
N MET A 131 3.47 -31.07 -6.25
CA MET A 131 4.19 -31.78 -7.29
C MET A 131 3.93 -33.26 -7.00
N ARG A 132 3.04 -33.89 -7.78
CA ARG A 132 2.78 -35.32 -7.67
C ARG A 132 4.15 -35.99 -7.79
N ALA A 133 4.60 -36.59 -6.70
CA ALA A 133 5.78 -37.44 -6.71
C ALA A 133 5.59 -38.45 -7.85
N ARG A 134 6.45 -38.39 -8.87
CA ARG A 134 6.49 -39.42 -9.90
C ARG A 134 6.84 -40.72 -9.18
N PRO A 135 6.00 -41.77 -9.23
CA PRO A 135 6.42 -43.07 -8.73
C PRO A 135 7.45 -43.62 -9.72
N GLY A 136 8.67 -43.90 -9.25
CA GLY A 136 9.65 -44.63 -10.05
C GLY A 136 11.07 -44.06 -10.10
N VAL A 137 11.60 -43.51 -9.01
CA VAL A 137 13.07 -43.36 -8.90
C VAL A 137 13.53 -44.18 -7.70
N PRO A 138 14.25 -45.31 -7.89
CA PRO A 138 14.82 -46.03 -6.77
C PRO A 138 15.88 -45.15 -6.09
N ARG A 139 15.69 -44.95 -4.79
CA ARG A 139 16.69 -44.35 -3.89
C ARG A 139 17.92 -45.26 -3.92
N LEU A 140 19.06 -44.75 -4.40
CA LEU A 140 20.36 -45.36 -4.13
C LEU A 140 20.57 -45.34 -2.61
N VAL A 141 20.60 -46.53 -2.01
CA VAL A 141 21.03 -46.74 -0.64
C VAL A 141 22.54 -46.56 -0.62
N ALA A 142 23.02 -45.53 0.08
CA ALA A 142 24.43 -45.45 0.44
C ALA A 142 24.66 -46.37 1.66
N PRO A 143 25.67 -47.25 1.65
CA PRO A 143 25.96 -48.11 2.78
C PRO A 143 26.59 -47.32 3.93
N ASP A 144 26.25 -47.73 5.15
CA ASP A 144 26.88 -47.34 6.41
C ASP A 144 28.41 -47.36 6.32
N ALA A 145 29.04 -46.27 6.75
CA ALA A 145 30.44 -46.27 7.17
C ALA A 145 30.57 -45.38 8.40
N GLU A 146 31.09 -46.00 9.45
CA GLU A 146 31.14 -45.56 10.82
C GLU A 146 32.03 -44.32 11.06
N ARG A 147 31.75 -43.65 12.18
CA ARG A 147 32.54 -42.57 12.80
C ARG A 147 34.01 -42.95 13.00
N VAL A 148 34.93 -42.05 12.63
CA VAL A 148 36.13 -41.72 13.43
C VAL A 148 36.51 -40.23 13.24
N VAL A 149 36.75 -39.53 14.35
CA VAL A 149 37.43 -38.21 14.49
C VAL A 149 38.52 -38.42 15.57
N PRO A 150 39.56 -37.57 15.78
CA PRO A 150 40.25 -36.56 14.97
C PRO A 150 41.77 -36.85 14.85
N LEU A 151 42.52 -36.03 14.09
CA LEU A 151 43.98 -35.92 14.29
C LEU A 151 44.39 -34.44 14.29
N GLU A 152 44.70 -33.92 15.48
CA GLU A 152 45.53 -32.72 15.62
C GLU A 152 47.01 -33.11 15.45
N VAL A 153 47.82 -32.10 15.07
CA VAL A 153 49.22 -31.86 15.46
C VAL A 153 50.27 -31.86 14.33
N LEU A 154 50.97 -30.70 14.27
CA LEU A 154 52.25 -30.35 13.63
C LEU A 154 52.25 -30.17 12.09
N GLY A 155 52.76 -29.07 11.51
CA GLY A 155 53.74 -28.12 12.04
C GLY A 155 53.75 -26.76 11.32
N ARG A 156 54.28 -25.77 12.03
CA ARG A 156 54.68 -24.44 11.55
C ARG A 156 55.91 -24.54 10.62
N PRO A 157 56.16 -23.50 9.81
CA PRO A 157 57.24 -22.55 10.14
C PRO A 157 56.70 -21.09 10.06
N THR A 158 56.78 -20.26 11.09
CA THR A 158 57.91 -19.44 11.58
C THR A 158 58.55 -18.54 10.52
N GLY A 159 58.35 -17.22 10.65
CA GLY A 159 58.96 -16.15 9.84
C GLY A 159 58.08 -14.87 9.79
N SER A 160 57.81 -14.17 10.90
CA SER A 160 58.57 -13.00 11.39
C SER A 160 58.19 -11.64 10.78
N ARG A 161 57.55 -10.77 11.61
CA ARG A 161 57.58 -9.27 11.71
C ARG A 161 57.31 -8.45 10.42
N LEU A 162 56.42 -7.44 10.38
CA LEU A 162 56.34 -6.18 11.17
C LEU A 162 54.87 -5.68 11.12
N ALA A 163 54.20 -5.40 12.24
CA ALA A 163 54.15 -4.10 12.93
C ALA A 163 53.69 -2.91 12.06
N VAL A 164 52.47 -2.42 12.35
CA VAL A 164 51.87 -1.14 11.94
C VAL A 164 52.58 0.02 12.67
N PRO A 165 52.50 1.28 12.18
CA PRO A 165 51.52 2.18 12.80
C PRO A 165 50.86 3.20 11.84
N ARG A 166 49.86 3.86 12.44
CA ARG A 166 48.95 4.91 11.97
C ARG A 166 49.60 6.07 11.20
N LEU A 167 48.79 6.70 10.35
CA LEU A 167 48.87 8.13 10.08
C LEU A 167 47.67 8.80 10.78
N ASP A 168 47.99 9.68 11.73
CA ASP A 168 47.06 10.65 12.32
C ASP A 168 46.75 11.76 11.31
N GLY A 169 45.55 12.32 11.45
CA GLY A 169 45.11 13.60 10.91
C GLY A 169 43.94 14.08 11.78
#